data_AF-A0A061A6B2-F1
#
_entry.id   AF-A0A061A6B2-F1
#
_cell.length_a   1.000
_cell.length_b   1.000
_cell.length_c   1.000
_cell.angle_alpha   90.00
_cell.angle_beta   90.00
_cell.angle_gamma   90.00
#
_symmetry.space_group_name_H-M   'P 1'
#
loop_
_entity.id
_entity.type
_entity.pdbx_description
1 polymer ?
#
loop_
_entity_poly.entity_id
_entity_poly.type
_entity_poly.pdbx_seq_one_letter_code
_entity_poly.pdbx_strand_id
1 'polypeptide(L)'
;MFSTATRNFVEEIDDDGSLIPVSSLIDSDKLVPLSLVVKHKRFWIWQKPKYLPTDFTLSDVLTGDTPLTPVVVKTDFLKYQGTFGDNKSGNFESNLVAVNLKVEGKDTSKLQSSFGSLKKEEVDVQKLLRDSKDK
;
A
#
# COMPACT_ATOMS: atom_id res chain seq x y z
N MET A 1 7.11 -10.74 2.32
CA MET A 1 6.28 -11.00 3.51
C MET A 1 5.50 -9.75 3.93
N PHE A 2 6.15 -8.65 4.32
CA PHE A 2 5.45 -7.41 4.73
C PHE A 2 4.49 -6.85 3.66
N SER A 3 4.97 -6.69 2.42
CA SER A 3 4.15 -6.24 1.28
C SER A 3 2.90 -7.09 1.03
N THR A 4 2.96 -8.39 1.34
CA THR A 4 1.84 -9.31 1.20
C THR A 4 0.87 -9.14 2.35
N ALA A 5 1.38 -9.00 3.58
CA ALA A 5 0.57 -8.77 4.77
C ALA A 5 -0.22 -7.46 4.70
N THR A 6 0.42 -6.36 4.27
CA THR A 6 -0.25 -5.06 4.11
C THR A 6 -1.26 -5.06 2.98
N ARG A 7 -0.96 -5.76 1.89
CA ARG A 7 -1.91 -5.95 0.79
C ARG A 7 -3.14 -6.70 1.25
N ASN A 8 -2.97 -7.85 1.89
CA ASN A 8 -4.09 -8.65 2.37
C ASN A 8 -4.92 -7.90 3.41
N PHE A 9 -4.25 -7.16 4.31
CA PHE A 9 -4.92 -6.31 5.28
C PHE A 9 -5.80 -5.25 4.60
N VAL A 10 -5.25 -4.48 3.65
CA VAL A 10 -6.00 -3.45 2.92
C VAL A 10 -7.17 -4.06 2.15
N GLU A 11 -6.95 -5.21 1.50
CA GLU A 11 -8.01 -5.94 0.78
C GLU A 11 -9.15 -6.41 1.71
N GLU A 12 -8.91 -6.57 3.02
CA GLU A 12 -9.97 -6.93 4.00
C GLU A 12 -10.68 -5.73 4.64
N ILE A 13 -10.03 -4.57 4.74
CA ILE A 13 -10.56 -3.42 5.49
C ILE A 13 -11.14 -2.30 4.62
N ASP A 14 -10.85 -2.31 3.32
CA ASP A 14 -11.19 -1.24 2.39
C ASP A 14 -11.63 -1.82 1.04
N ASP A 15 -12.88 -2.30 1.03
CA ASP A 15 -13.53 -2.85 -0.17
C ASP A 15 -13.66 -1.81 -1.29
N ASP A 16 -13.73 -0.52 -0.94
CA ASP A 16 -13.84 0.61 -1.89
C ASP A 16 -12.51 0.88 -2.63
N GLY A 17 -11.39 0.32 -2.16
CA GLY A 17 -10.08 0.37 -2.83
C GLY A 17 -9.41 1.75 -2.82
N SER A 18 -9.72 2.57 -1.82
CA SER A 18 -9.15 3.90 -1.62
C SER A 18 -7.75 3.88 -0.98
N LEU A 19 -7.48 2.88 -0.16
CA LEU A 19 -6.24 2.65 0.54
C LEU A 19 -5.23 1.95 -0.37
N ILE A 20 -3.98 2.38 -0.26
CA ILE A 20 -2.86 1.82 -1.03
C ILE A 20 -1.98 1.05 -0.05
N PRO A 21 -1.77 -0.27 -0.24
CA PRO A 21 -0.93 -1.04 0.67
C PRO A 21 0.54 -0.63 0.53
N VAL A 22 1.20 -0.41 1.67
CA VAL A 22 2.62 -0.08 1.73
C VAL A 22 3.45 -1.34 1.45
N SER A 23 4.40 -1.24 0.52
CA SER A 23 5.22 -2.39 0.10
C SER A 23 6.48 -2.60 0.93
N SER A 24 7.02 -1.54 1.52
CA SER A 24 8.31 -1.53 2.22
C SER A 24 8.10 -1.02 3.65
N LEU A 25 8.59 -1.78 4.63
CA LEU A 25 8.56 -1.34 6.03
C LEU A 25 9.58 -0.22 6.28
N ILE A 26 10.70 -0.24 5.55
CA ILE A 26 11.77 0.76 5.69
C ILE A 26 11.27 2.13 5.27
N ASP A 27 10.44 2.19 4.22
CA ASP A 27 9.92 3.46 3.70
C ASP A 27 8.65 3.94 4.43
N SER A 28 8.17 3.19 5.43
CA SER A 28 6.91 3.50 6.10
C SER A 28 6.98 4.75 6.96
N ASP A 29 8.16 5.10 7.45
CA ASP A 29 8.44 6.34 8.20
C ASP A 29 8.33 7.60 7.33
N LYS A 30 8.53 7.47 6.02
CA LYS A 30 8.35 8.55 5.02
C LYS A 30 6.92 8.69 4.52
N LEU A 31 6.03 7.78 4.89
CA LEU A 31 4.62 7.77 4.46
C LEU A 31 3.71 8.26 5.58
N VAL A 32 4.02 9.43 6.11
CA VAL A 32 3.22 10.09 7.15
C VAL A 32 2.26 11.12 6.53
N PRO A 33 1.21 11.54 7.26
CA PRO A 33 0.34 12.63 6.83
C PRO A 33 1.10 13.84 6.28
N LEU A 34 0.61 14.40 5.17
CA LEU A 34 1.23 15.48 4.38
C LEU A 34 2.55 15.17 3.66
N SER A 35 3.07 13.94 3.74
CA SER A 35 4.23 13.55 2.93
C SER A 35 3.88 13.51 1.45
N LEU A 36 4.80 13.93 0.60
CA LEU A 36 4.60 13.87 -0.85
C LEU A 36 5.15 12.57 -1.41
N VAL A 37 4.48 12.05 -2.44
CA VAL A 37 4.85 10.82 -3.12
C VAL A 37 4.91 11.05 -4.62
N VAL A 38 5.86 10.41 -5.29
CA VAL A 38 5.95 10.43 -6.75
C VAL A 38 5.25 9.20 -7.30
N LYS A 39 4.24 9.43 -8.15
CA LYS A 39 3.56 8.35 -8.86
C LYS A 39 4.43 7.84 -10.00
N HIS A 40 4.89 6.60 -9.89
CA HIS A 40 5.59 5.93 -10.98
C HIS A 40 4.59 5.59 -12.09
N LYS A 41 4.86 6.08 -13.32
CA LYS A 41 4.03 5.78 -14.49
C LYS A 41 4.07 4.28 -14.79
N ARG A 42 2.93 3.77 -15.20
CA ARG A 42 2.72 2.36 -15.49
C ARG A 42 2.94 2.11 -16.98
N PHE A 43 3.79 1.13 -17.30
CA PHE A 43 4.03 0.75 -18.69
C PHE A 43 2.87 -0.06 -19.29
N TRP A 44 2.11 -0.81 -18.48
CA TRP A 44 1.02 -1.67 -18.97
C TRP A 44 -0.26 -1.56 -18.15
N ILE A 45 -1.43 -1.44 -18.80
CA ILE A 45 -2.82 -1.44 -18.25
C ILE A 45 -3.17 -2.54 -17.20
N TRP A 46 -2.31 -3.50 -16.84
CA TRP A 46 -2.56 -4.51 -15.77
C TRP A 46 -1.70 -4.40 -14.50
N GLN A 47 -0.58 -3.67 -14.48
CA GLN A 47 0.26 -3.52 -13.25
C GLN A 47 -0.44 -2.71 -12.11
N LYS A 48 0.01 -2.59 -10.87
CA LYS A 48 -0.58 -1.53 -9.98
C LYS A 48 0.31 -0.29 -10.05
N PRO A 49 -0.23 0.96 -10.09
CA PRO A 49 0.61 2.14 -9.99
C PRO A 49 1.42 2.07 -8.68
N LYS A 50 2.71 2.40 -8.75
CA LYS A 50 3.58 2.45 -7.58
C LYS A 50 3.79 3.89 -7.18
N TYR A 51 3.85 4.13 -5.87
CA TYR A 51 4.12 5.43 -5.30
C TYR A 51 5.46 5.35 -4.57
N LEU A 52 6.36 6.25 -4.91
CA LEU A 52 7.67 6.35 -4.30
C LEU A 52 7.61 7.43 -3.22
N PRO A 53 8.01 7.13 -1.97
CA PRO A 53 8.13 8.15 -0.94
C PRO A 53 9.18 9.17 -1.34
N THR A 54 9.00 10.39 -0.84
CA THR A 54 9.99 11.46 -0.97
C THR A 54 10.44 11.90 0.42
N ASP A 55 11.54 12.63 0.47
CA ASP A 55 12.09 13.15 1.73
C ASP A 55 11.54 14.54 2.09
N PHE A 56 10.47 14.99 1.42
CA PHE A 56 9.84 16.29 1.64
C PHE A 56 8.32 16.17 1.79
N THR A 57 7.77 17.13 2.51
CA THR A 57 6.35 17.22 2.86
C THR A 57 5.68 18.35 2.08
N LEU A 58 4.36 18.41 2.15
CA LEU A 58 3.59 19.51 1.56
C LEU A 58 4.04 20.88 2.10
N SER A 59 4.45 20.95 3.38
CA SER A 59 4.94 22.19 4.00
C SER A 59 6.23 22.71 3.37
N ASP A 60 7.08 21.83 2.84
CA ASP A 60 8.36 22.20 2.23
C ASP A 60 8.18 22.80 0.82
N VAL A 61 7.02 22.58 0.20
CA VAL A 61 6.71 23.02 -1.17
C VAL A 61 5.84 24.27 -1.19
N LEU A 62 4.96 24.45 -0.20
CA LEU A 62 4.10 25.62 -0.12
C LEU A 62 4.90 26.86 0.28
N THR A 63 4.69 27.97 -0.42
CA THR A 63 5.44 29.20 -0.20
C THR A 63 4.75 30.03 0.88
N GLY A 64 5.41 30.30 2.00
CA GLY A 64 4.83 31.13 3.07
C GLY A 64 5.63 31.05 4.37
N ASP A 65 5.63 32.14 5.14
CA ASP A 65 6.45 32.28 6.35
C ASP A 65 5.98 31.39 7.52
N THR A 66 4.73 30.94 7.50
CA THR A 66 4.16 30.08 8.54
C THR A 66 4.13 28.62 8.08
N PRO A 67 4.66 27.65 8.85
CA PRO A 67 4.53 26.23 8.50
C PRO A 67 3.07 25.77 8.60
N LEU A 68 2.64 24.82 7.76
CA LEU A 68 1.32 24.21 7.94
C LEU A 68 1.33 23.39 9.23
N THR A 69 0.32 23.59 10.09
CA THR A 69 0.13 22.78 11.31
C THR A 69 -1.13 21.94 11.14
N PRO A 70 -1.06 20.81 10.40
CA PRO A 70 -2.21 19.95 10.21
C PRO A 70 -2.70 19.45 11.57
N VAL A 71 -4.02 19.47 11.75
CA VAL A 71 -4.62 18.72 12.85
C VAL A 71 -4.67 17.27 12.38
N VAL A 72 -3.79 16.46 12.97
CA VAL A 72 -3.81 15.00 12.81
C VAL A 72 -4.64 14.43 13.94
N VAL A 73 -5.79 13.86 13.60
CA VAL A 73 -6.65 13.16 14.56
C VAL A 73 -6.17 11.72 14.64
N LYS A 74 -5.78 11.29 15.83
CA LYS A 74 -5.36 9.92 16.10
C LYS A 74 -6.47 9.17 16.84
N THR A 75 -6.97 8.12 16.23
CA THR A 75 -8.04 7.28 16.78
C THR A 75 -7.59 5.84 16.89
N ASP A 76 -8.10 5.12 17.88
CA ASP A 76 -7.96 3.67 17.90
C ASP A 76 -8.80 3.08 16.77
N PHE A 77 -8.22 2.16 16.00
CA PHE A 77 -8.85 1.66 14.78
C PHE A 77 -9.37 0.24 14.98
N LEU A 78 -8.48 -0.76 14.96
CA LEU A 78 -8.84 -2.16 15.15
C LEU A 78 -7.62 -3.00 15.50
N LYS A 79 -7.84 -4.23 15.95
CA LYS A 79 -6.78 -5.22 16.11
C LYS A 79 -6.80 -6.20 14.94
N TYR A 80 -5.67 -6.37 14.26
CA TYR A 80 -5.58 -7.21 13.07
C TYR A 80 -4.70 -8.45 13.25
N GLN A 81 -5.25 -9.61 12.88
CA GLN A 81 -4.56 -10.89 12.77
C GLN A 81 -5.21 -11.74 11.69
N GLY A 82 -4.45 -12.16 10.69
CA GLY A 82 -4.94 -12.93 9.54
C GLY A 82 -3.99 -14.07 9.15
N THR A 83 -4.55 -15.16 8.60
CA THR A 83 -3.77 -16.28 8.04
C THR A 83 -4.21 -16.50 6.60
N PHE A 84 -3.27 -16.39 5.66
CA PHE A 84 -3.53 -16.47 4.23
C PHE A 84 -2.74 -17.62 3.64
N GLY A 85 -3.41 -18.50 2.89
CA GLY A 85 -2.76 -19.58 2.15
C GLY A 85 -2.90 -19.35 0.65
N ASP A 86 -1.81 -19.52 -0.10
CA ASP A 86 -1.82 -19.54 -1.57
C ASP A 86 -1.40 -20.93 -2.05
N ASN A 87 -2.22 -21.55 -2.89
CA ASN A 87 -1.94 -22.85 -3.50
C ASN A 87 -1.93 -22.65 -5.01
N LYS A 88 -0.73 -22.56 -5.60
CA LYS A 88 -0.55 -22.39 -7.04
C LYS A 88 -0.21 -23.74 -7.65
N SER A 89 -1.19 -24.32 -8.33
CA SER A 89 -0.99 -25.49 -9.20
C SER A 89 -0.99 -25.04 -10.66
N GLY A 90 0.10 -25.27 -11.38
CA GLY A 90 0.22 -25.04 -12.82
C GLY A 90 0.39 -26.37 -13.55
N ASN A 91 -0.52 -26.68 -14.48
CA ASN A 91 -0.39 -27.79 -15.40
C ASN A 91 -0.29 -27.22 -16.82
N PHE A 92 0.79 -27.54 -17.53
CA PHE A 92 0.98 -27.20 -18.93
C PHE A 92 1.21 -28.47 -19.74
N GLU A 93 0.30 -28.74 -20.69
CA GLU A 93 0.35 -29.87 -21.61
C GLU A 93 0.45 -29.33 -23.04
N SER A 94 1.49 -29.73 -23.77
CA SER A 94 1.73 -29.32 -25.17
C SER A 94 2.01 -30.54 -26.03
N ASN A 95 1.20 -30.72 -27.09
CA ASN A 95 1.40 -31.74 -28.11
C ASN A 95 2.20 -31.17 -29.29
N LEU A 96 3.53 -31.32 -29.27
CA LEU A 96 4.37 -31.13 -30.46
C LEU A 96 4.52 -32.48 -31.17
N VAL A 97 4.48 -32.49 -32.51
CA VAL A 97 4.30 -33.66 -33.41
C VAL A 97 5.25 -34.86 -33.18
N ALA A 98 6.21 -34.78 -32.26
CA ALA A 98 7.00 -35.93 -31.83
C ALA A 98 7.36 -35.97 -30.32
N VAL A 99 6.87 -35.04 -29.48
CA VAL A 99 7.21 -35.00 -28.04
C VAL A 99 6.00 -34.51 -27.24
N ASN A 100 5.56 -35.35 -26.30
CA ASN A 100 4.51 -34.99 -25.34
C ASN A 100 5.19 -34.42 -24.09
N LEU A 101 5.08 -33.11 -23.88
CA LEU A 101 5.70 -32.42 -22.73
C LEU A 101 4.61 -32.06 -21.71
N LYS A 102 4.69 -32.69 -20.53
CA LYS A 102 3.84 -32.40 -19.37
C LYS A 102 4.70 -31.78 -18.27
N VAL A 103 4.36 -30.57 -17.87
CA VAL A 103 5.02 -29.85 -16.76
C VAL A 103 3.97 -29.59 -15.70
N GLU A 104 4.16 -30.22 -14.54
CA GLU A 104 3.32 -30.02 -13.35
C GLU A 104 4.15 -29.35 -12.26
N GLY A 105 3.71 -28.17 -11.82
CA GLY A 105 4.29 -27.44 -10.70
C GLY A 105 3.22 -27.23 -9.62
N LYS A 106 3.50 -27.67 -8.39
CA LYS A 106 2.65 -27.43 -7.23
C LYS A 106 3.46 -26.70 -6.16
N ASP A 107 3.05 -25.48 -5.84
CA ASP A 107 3.62 -24.69 -4.75
C ASP A 107 2.52 -24.29 -3.77
N THR A 108 2.76 -24.53 -2.47
CA THR A 108 1.83 -24.20 -1.39
C THR A 108 2.54 -23.32 -0.38
N SER A 109 2.02 -22.12 -0.14
CA SER A 109 2.53 -21.22 0.89
C SER A 109 1.43 -20.85 1.88
N LYS A 110 1.77 -20.74 3.17
CA LYS A 110 0.90 -20.20 4.21
C LYS A 110 1.61 -19.02 4.88
N LEU A 111 0.93 -17.89 4.94
CA LEU A 111 1.40 -16.63 5.48
C LEU A 111 0.49 -16.21 6.64
N GLN A 112 1.03 -16.24 7.85
CA GLN A 112 0.37 -15.71 9.03
C GLN A 112 0.87 -14.28 9.27
N SER A 113 -0.06 -13.34 9.45
CA SER A 113 0.24 -11.91 9.65
C SER A 113 -0.53 -11.37 10.85
N SER A 114 0.12 -10.53 11.64
CA SER A 114 -0.53 -9.79 12.73
C SER A 114 0.07 -8.40 12.81
N PHE A 115 -0.79 -7.39 12.87
CA PHE A 115 -0.36 -6.00 13.12
C PHE A 115 -0.69 -5.54 14.54
N GLY A 116 -1.29 -6.41 15.36
CA GLY A 116 -1.72 -6.03 16.71
C GLY A 116 -2.78 -4.93 16.66
N SER A 117 -2.79 -4.08 17.68
CA SER A 117 -3.73 -2.96 17.79
C SER A 117 -3.23 -1.77 16.98
N LEU A 118 -4.01 -1.40 15.96
CA LEU A 118 -3.72 -0.31 15.04
C LEU A 118 -4.40 0.98 15.49
N LYS A 119 -3.72 2.09 15.21
CA LYS A 119 -4.26 3.45 15.35
C LYS A 119 -4.34 4.06 13.97
N LYS A 120 -5.41 4.80 13.71
CA LYS A 120 -5.60 5.56 12.47
C LYS A 120 -5.18 7.00 12.72
N GLU A 121 -4.45 7.57 11.78
CA GLU A 121 -4.09 8.98 11.76
C GLU A 121 -4.68 9.61 10.51
N GLU A 122 -5.52 10.64 10.69
CA GLU A 122 -6.20 11.34 9.60
C GLU A 122 -5.95 12.84 9.71
N VAL A 123 -5.79 13.50 8.55
CA VAL A 123 -5.67 14.95 8.48
C VAL A 123 -7.05 15.57 8.36
N ASP A 124 -7.33 16.60 9.15
CA ASP A 124 -8.46 17.49 8.89
C ASP A 124 -8.24 18.28 7.60
N VAL A 125 -8.80 17.77 6.50
CA VAL A 125 -8.69 18.37 5.17
C VAL A 125 -9.35 19.76 5.12
N GLN A 126 -10.43 19.98 5.88
CA GLN A 126 -11.11 21.28 5.87
C GLN A 126 -10.24 22.36 6.51
N LYS A 127 -9.59 22.03 7.64
CA LYS A 127 -8.63 22.92 8.26
C LYS A 127 -7.42 23.14 7.35
N LEU A 128 -6.86 22.06 6.79
CA LEU A 128 -5.71 22.14 5.87
C LEU A 128 -5.98 23.10 4.70
N LEU A 129 -7.15 22.99 4.07
CA LEU A 129 -7.55 23.86 2.96
C LEU A 129 -7.72 25.33 3.38
N ARG A 130 -8.10 25.62 4.63
CA ARG A 130 -8.16 27.00 5.13
C ARG A 130 -6.75 27.54 5.36
N ASP A 131 -5.88 26.74 5.97
CA ASP A 131 -4.51 27.12 6.31
C ASP A 131 -3.61 27.28 5.07
N SER A 132 -4.00 26.70 3.92
CA SER A 132 -3.26 26.79 2.66
C SER A 132 -3.78 27.85 1.68
N LYS A 133 -4.82 28.61 2.00
CA LYS A 133 -5.45 29.56 1.04
C LYS A 133 -4.53 30.71 0.61
N ASP A 134 -3.63 31.10 1.49
CA ASP A 134 -2.79 32.30 1.34
C ASP A 134 -1.30 31.94 1.09
N LYS A 135 -1.04 30.73 0.57
CA LYS A 135 0.29 30.17 0.31
C LYS A 135 0.52 29.79 -1.16
#